data_AF-A0A4Y7TNQ9-F1
#
_entry.id   AF-A0A4Y7TNQ9-F1
#
_cell.length_a   1.000
_cell.length_b   1.000
_cell.length_c   1.000
_cell.angle_alpha   90.00
_cell.angle_beta   90.00
_cell.angle_gamma   90.00
#
_symmetry.space_group_name_H-M   'P 1'
#
loop_
_entity.id
_entity.type
_entity.pdbx_description
1 polymer ?
#
loop_
_entity_poly.entity_id
_entity_poly.type
_entity_poly.pdbx_seq_one_letter_code
_entity_poly.pdbx_strand_id
1 'polypeptide(L)'
;MPGPKPSMRSSLMKNWFAVEAIPIYVIIGGVVAGASWYLTRLATGPNIIWTKKNPTPWNTIKPDEGTKLVQVNQKFEKSWSRDQL
;
A
#
# COMPACT_ATOMS: atom_id res chain seq x y z
N MET A 1 33.35 -8.88 42.75
CA MET A 1 33.62 -9.35 41.36
C MET A 1 33.00 -8.34 40.40
N PRO A 2 33.72 -7.77 39.43
CA PRO A 2 33.10 -6.85 38.47
C PRO A 2 32.14 -7.61 37.55
N GLY A 3 30.88 -7.16 37.49
CA GLY A 3 29.85 -7.76 36.65
C GLY A 3 30.12 -7.61 35.14
N PRO A 4 29.47 -8.43 34.29
CA PRO A 4 29.72 -8.41 32.85
C PRO A 4 29.40 -7.05 32.25
N LYS A 5 30.35 -6.49 31.47
CA LYS A 5 30.18 -5.20 30.79
C LYS A 5 29.14 -5.34 29.67
N PRO A 6 28.17 -4.43 29.55
CA PRO A 6 27.18 -4.51 28.48
C PRO A 6 27.88 -4.50 27.12
N SER A 7 27.57 -5.48 26.28
CA SER A 7 28.13 -5.55 24.94
C SER A 7 27.61 -4.40 24.09
N MET A 8 28.43 -3.91 23.15
CA MET A 8 28.04 -2.83 22.23
C MET A 8 26.72 -3.15 21.50
N ARG A 9 26.46 -4.43 21.20
CA ARG A 9 25.19 -4.91 20.62
C ARG A 9 24.00 -4.77 21.56
N SER A 10 24.17 -5.03 22.86
CA SER A 10 23.11 -4.88 23.87
C SER A 10 22.69 -3.41 24.05
N SER A 11 23.65 -2.49 23.96
CA SER A 11 23.36 -1.05 24.04
C SER A 11 22.60 -0.53 22.80
N LEU A 12 22.89 -1.08 21.62
CA LEU A 12 22.22 -0.70 20.38
C LEU A 12 20.78 -1.21 20.31
N MET A 13 20.50 -2.44 20.78
CA MET A 13 19.14 -3.01 20.74
C MET A 13 18.15 -2.37 21.71
N LYS A 14 18.61 -1.73 22.80
CA LYS A 14 17.73 -1.02 23.76
C LYS A 14 16.97 0.15 23.13
N ASN A 15 17.61 0.89 22.22
CA ASN A 15 16.98 2.05 21.57
C ASN A 15 16.14 1.66 20.34
N TRP A 16 16.46 0.52 19.70
CA TRP A 16 15.68 -0.02 18.58
C TRP A 16 14.37 -0.67 19.02
N PHE A 17 14.35 -1.28 20.20
CA PHE A 17 13.16 -1.85 20.83
C PHE A 17 12.67 -1.02 22.03
N ALA A 18 12.87 0.29 22.00
CA ALA A 18 12.25 1.17 22.98
C ALA A 18 10.73 1.13 22.78
N VAL A 19 9.96 0.86 23.84
CA VAL A 19 8.48 0.88 23.80
C VAL A 19 7.95 2.20 23.25
N GLU A 20 8.63 3.30 23.57
CA GLU A 20 8.32 4.66 23.08
C GLU A 20 8.51 4.83 21.55
N ALA A 21 9.31 3.98 20.91
CA ALA A 21 9.53 4.04 19.46
C ALA A 21 8.49 3.24 18.66
N ILE A 22 7.73 2.35 19.32
CA ILE A 22 6.71 1.51 18.68
C ILE A 22 5.67 2.37 17.92
N PRO A 23 5.10 3.45 18.49
CA PRO A 23 4.13 4.28 17.78
C PRO A 23 4.70 4.89 16.48
N ILE A 24 5.98 5.30 16.50
CA ILE A 24 6.66 5.89 15.34
C ILE A 24 6.77 4.85 14.22
N TYR A 25 7.22 3.64 14.54
CA TYR A 25 7.36 2.57 13.55
C TYR A 25 6.01 2.14 12.96
N VAL A 26 4.95 2.09 13.78
CA VAL A 26 3.60 1.74 13.31
C VAL A 26 3.08 2.80 12.34
N ILE A 27 3.22 4.09 12.66
CA ILE A 27 2.75 5.17 11.78
C ILE A 27 3.54 5.18 10.48
N ILE A 28 4.88 5.17 10.54
CA ILE A 28 5.72 5.20 9.34
C ILE A 28 5.48 3.96 8.49
N GLY A 29 5.45 2.77 9.11
CA GLY A 29 5.17 1.52 8.42
C GLY A 29 3.79 1.53 7.75
N GLY A 30 2.76 2.00 8.46
CA GLY A 30 1.41 2.13 7.93
C GLY A 30 1.33 3.11 6.76
N VAL A 31 2.00 4.26 6.85
CA VAL A 31 2.01 5.27 5.77
C VAL A 31 2.73 4.74 4.54
N VAL A 32 3.93 4.16 4.69
CA VAL A 32 4.70 3.65 3.55
C VAL A 32 3.96 2.50 2.87
N ALA A 33 3.37 1.57 3.65
CA ALA A 33 2.58 0.48 3.11
C ALA A 33 1.32 0.99 2.40
N GLY A 34 0.56 1.88 3.03
CA GLY A 34 -0.67 2.44 2.46
C GLY A 34 -0.41 3.25 1.18
N ALA A 35 0.64 4.07 1.17
CA ALA A 35 1.03 4.85 0.00
C ALA A 35 1.46 3.92 -1.16
N SER A 36 2.28 2.91 -0.88
CA SER A 36 2.73 1.95 -1.90
C SER A 36 1.55 1.16 -2.50
N TRP A 37 0.62 0.73 -1.66
CA TRP A 37 -0.61 0.07 -2.10
C TRP A 37 -1.45 1.01 -2.98
N TYR A 38 -1.63 2.27 -2.56
CA TYR A 38 -2.45 3.23 -3.30
C TYR A 38 -1.82 3.60 -4.65
N LEU A 39 -0.50 3.77 -4.71
CA LEU A 39 0.21 3.98 -5.97
C LEU A 39 0.03 2.79 -6.93
N THR A 40 0.07 1.57 -6.42
CA THR A 40 -0.19 0.36 -7.22
C THR A 40 -1.61 0.38 -7.80
N ARG A 41 -2.61 0.77 -7.00
CA ARG A 41 -4.01 0.92 -7.44
C ARG A 41 -4.20 2.02 -8.49
N LEU A 42 -3.45 3.12 -8.40
CA LEU A 42 -3.47 4.20 -9.38
C LEU A 42 -2.79 3.78 -10.68
N ALA A 43 -1.66 3.09 -10.58
CA ALA A 43 -0.93 2.55 -11.72
C ALA A 43 -1.78 1.57 -12.55
N THR A 44 -2.71 0.83 -11.92
CA THR A 44 -3.62 -0.10 -12.61
C THR A 44 -4.96 0.52 -13.03
N GLY A 45 -5.11 1.85 -12.97
CA GLY A 45 -6.32 2.54 -13.41
C GLY A 45 -6.64 2.34 -14.90
N PRO A 46 -7.92 2.48 -15.31
CA PRO A 46 -8.33 2.21 -16.69
C PRO A 46 -7.82 3.25 -17.70
N ASN A 47 -7.29 4.39 -17.25
CA ASN A 47 -6.70 5.41 -18.11
C ASN A 47 -5.20 5.19 -18.36
N ILE A 48 -4.58 4.22 -17.68
CA ILE A 48 -3.14 3.99 -17.74
C ILE A 48 -2.84 2.84 -18.70
N ILE A 49 -1.91 3.05 -19.62
CA ILE A 49 -1.49 2.04 -20.61
C ILE A 49 -0.02 1.70 -20.33
N TRP A 50 0.24 0.47 -19.87
CA TRP A 50 1.61 -0.02 -19.62
C TRP A 50 2.19 -0.76 -20.81
N THR A 51 1.35 -1.45 -21.57
CA THR A 51 1.77 -2.29 -22.69
C THR A 51 1.04 -1.92 -23.97
N LYS A 52 1.67 -2.21 -25.10
CA LYS A 52 1.02 -2.10 -26.42
C LYS A 52 0.02 -3.23 -26.69
N LYS A 53 -0.01 -4.28 -25.86
CA LYS A 53 -0.90 -5.43 -26.05
C LYS A 53 -2.35 -5.09 -25.70
N ASN A 54 -2.56 -4.22 -24.72
CA ASN A 54 -3.87 -3.70 -24.34
C ASN A 54 -3.86 -2.17 -24.39
N PRO A 55 -3.96 -1.57 -25.59
CA PRO A 55 -3.91 -0.11 -25.76
C PRO A 55 -5.18 0.60 -25.26
N THR A 56 -6.27 -0.14 -25.01
CA THR A 56 -7.59 0.42 -24.63
C THR A 56 -8.17 -0.27 -23.39
N PRO A 57 -7.52 -0.18 -22.22
CA PRO A 57 -7.93 -0.93 -21.03
C PRO A 57 -9.35 -0.62 -20.54
N TRP A 58 -9.85 0.59 -20.82
CA TRP A 58 -11.22 1.01 -20.48
C TRP A 58 -12.32 0.19 -21.18
N ASN A 59 -12.04 -0.48 -22.31
CA ASN A 59 -13.02 -1.30 -23.03
C ASN A 59 -13.45 -2.57 -22.25
N THR A 60 -12.76 -2.88 -21.15
CA THR A 60 -13.10 -4.01 -20.27
C THR A 60 -14.14 -3.65 -19.21
N ILE A 61 -14.43 -2.35 -19.01
CA ILE A 61 -15.37 -1.89 -17.99
C ILE A 61 -16.80 -2.11 -18.49
N LYS A 62 -17.62 -2.79 -17.68
CA LYS A 62 -19.03 -2.99 -18.00
C LYS A 62 -19.90 -1.83 -17.47
N PRO A 63 -21.08 -1.58 -18.06
CA PRO A 63 -21.97 -0.51 -17.62
C PRO A 63 -22.41 -0.60 -16.15
N ASP A 64 -22.49 -1.82 -15.60
CA ASP A 64 -22.88 -2.11 -14.21
C ASP A 64 -21.69 -2.10 -13.23
N GLU A 65 -20.49 -1.75 -13.70
CA GLU A 65 -19.25 -1.74 -12.91
C GLU A 65 -18.74 -0.33 -12.62
N GLY A 66 -18.43 -0.08 -11.35
CA GLY A 66 -17.79 1.15 -10.91
C GLY A 66 -16.27 1.04 -10.87
N THR A 67 -15.58 2.06 -11.38
CA THR A 67 -14.11 2.13 -11.41
C THR A 67 -13.48 2.85 -10.22
N LYS A 68 -14.29 3.60 -9.47
CA LYS A 68 -13.84 4.39 -8.31
C LYS A 68 -13.69 3.50 -7.08
N LEU A 69 -12.70 3.81 -6.25
CA LEU A 69 -12.48 3.14 -4.97
C LEU A 69 -13.67 3.30 -4.02
N VAL A 70 -14.27 4.51 -4.01
CA VAL A 70 -15.38 4.87 -3.14
C VAL A 70 -16.49 5.52 -3.96
N GLN A 71 -17.71 5.11 -3.69
CA GLN A 71 -18.93 5.59 -4.32
C GLN A 71 -19.88 6.04 -3.22
N VAL A 72 -20.17 7.34 -3.15
CA VAL A 72 -21.02 7.90 -2.09
C VAL A 72 -22.48 7.90 -2.52
N ASN A 73 -22.76 8.47 -3.71
CA ASN A 73 -24.14 8.69 -4.16
C ASN A 73 -24.62 7.64 -5.17
N GLN A 74 -23.87 7.46 -6.27
CA GLN A 74 -24.21 6.47 -7.30
C GLN A 74 -23.44 5.18 -7.05
N LYS A 75 -24.18 4.14 -6.64
CA LYS A 75 -23.63 2.82 -6.36
C LYS A 75 -23.82 1.93 -7.59
N PHE A 76 -22.74 1.32 -8.03
CA PHE A 76 -22.74 0.26 -9.02
C PHE A 76 -22.93 -1.09 -8.33
N GLU A 77 -23.50 -2.07 -9.04
CA GLU A 77 -23.66 -3.42 -8.50
C GLU A 77 -22.31 -4.13 -8.32
N LYS A 78 -21.33 -3.78 -9.15
CA LYS A 78 -20.02 -4.41 -9.19
C LYS A 78 -18.89 -3.37 -9.17
N SER A 79 -17.72 -3.81 -8.75
CA SER A 79 -16.48 -3.05 -8.85
C SER A 79 -15.61 -3.61 -9.96
N TRP A 80 -15.12 -2.75 -10.84
CA TRP A 80 -14.18 -3.14 -11.88
C TRP A 80 -12.78 -3.44 -11.30
N SER A 81 -12.14 -4.49 -11.80
CA SER A 81 -10.74 -4.85 -11.52
C SER A 81 -9.99 -5.07 -12.82
N ARG A 82 -8.68 -4.80 -12.82
CA ARG A 82 -7.83 -4.94 -14.01
C ARG A 82 -7.11 -6.29 -14.00
N ASP A 83 -7.48 -7.16 -14.93
CA ASP A 83 -6.88 -8.49 -15.06
C ASP A 83 -5.66 -8.51 -16.01
N GLN A 84 -5.54 -7.53 -16.91
CA GLN A 84 -4.50 -7.47 -17.95
C GLN A 84 -3.82 -6.10 -18.03
N LEU A 85 -2.49 -6.08 -18.19
CA LEU A 85 -1.66 -4.87 -18.27
C LEU A 85 -1.52 -4.31 -19.70
#